data_AF-G3XLF7-F1
#
_entry.id   AF-G3XLF7-F1
#
_cell.length_a   1.000
_cell.length_b   1.000
_cell.length_c   1.000
_cell.angle_alpha   90.00
_cell.angle_beta   90.00
_cell.angle_gamma   90.00
#
_symmetry.space_group_name_H-M   'P 1'
#
loop_
_entity.id
_entity.type
_entity.pdbx_description
1 polymer ?
#
loop_
_entity_poly.entity_id
_entity_poly.type
_entity_poly.pdbx_seq_one_letter_code
_entity_poly.pdbx_strand_id
1 'polypeptide(L)'
;MAGNNKRGLDMPDDNFIESLLPLHNGPYVTLQVGSEGRKYKVSRPLLCKHSPYFRAMFESGYKESHEQAVTMHEIEGVVTERSLEMLLQWLYLGRLHFQSSSPEECITVYIELARLADMCNITGMEQILANKIKTIITSSIPSVPLSSVGGEDSKILYLTPDHIEWASMLLKGHPVRSLIAEASAGAFILTENFKFADELREIPNYTGDLLDELKSLIKGQIHDNNVINHYKLTYWKDGDS
;
A
#
# COMPACT_ATOMS: atom_id res chain seq x y z
N MET A 1 -6.15 -19.33 3.62
CA MET A 1 -7.36 -19.22 2.79
C MET A 1 -7.33 -17.87 2.10
N ALA A 2 -6.81 -17.84 0.87
CA ALA A 2 -6.70 -16.61 0.10
C ALA A 2 -8.07 -16.30 -0.53
N GLY A 3 -8.68 -15.20 -0.11
CA GLY A 3 -9.87 -14.65 -0.74
C GLY A 3 -9.51 -14.15 -2.13
N ASN A 4 -9.76 -14.99 -3.13
CA ASN A 4 -9.59 -14.67 -4.54
C ASN A 4 -10.54 -13.51 -4.88
N ASN A 5 -10.02 -12.29 -4.91
CA ASN A 5 -10.76 -11.08 -5.23
C ASN A 5 -11.00 -11.03 -6.76
N LYS A 6 -11.90 -11.89 -7.25
CA LYS A 6 -12.51 -11.72 -8.57
C LYS A 6 -13.43 -10.50 -8.52
N ARG A 7 -12.85 -9.30 -8.64
CA ARG A 7 -13.59 -8.04 -8.61
C ARG A 7 -14.17 -7.75 -9.98
N GLY A 8 -15.50 -7.84 -10.07
CA GLY A 8 -16.39 -7.07 -10.94
C GLY A 8 -16.31 -7.23 -12.46
N LEU A 9 -15.13 -7.34 -13.06
CA LEU A 9 -14.95 -7.28 -14.52
C LEU A 9 -15.03 -8.64 -15.23
N ASP A 10 -14.94 -9.74 -14.48
CA ASP A 10 -15.14 -11.12 -15.00
C ASP A 10 -16.50 -11.71 -14.59
N MET A 11 -17.47 -10.85 -14.24
CA MET A 11 -18.78 -11.26 -13.73
C MET A 11 -19.79 -11.44 -14.89
N PRO A 12 -20.61 -12.51 -14.91
CA PRO A 12 -21.67 -12.68 -15.90
C PRO A 12 -22.66 -11.52 -15.88
N ASP A 13 -23.20 -11.17 -17.05
CA ASP A 13 -24.02 -9.98 -17.32
C ASP A 13 -25.19 -9.79 -16.32
N ASP A 14 -25.89 -10.88 -15.98
CA ASP A 14 -27.05 -10.84 -15.08
C ASP A 14 -26.67 -10.38 -13.65
N ASN A 15 -25.50 -10.82 -13.17
CA ASN A 15 -25.01 -10.43 -11.83
C ASN A 15 -24.55 -8.96 -11.79
N PHE A 16 -24.12 -8.39 -12.91
CA PHE A 16 -23.74 -6.97 -12.98
C PHE A 16 -24.95 -6.05 -12.77
N ILE A 17 -26.05 -6.34 -13.48
CA ILE A 17 -27.26 -5.51 -13.43
C ILE A 17 -27.87 -5.52 -12.01
N GLU A 18 -27.91 -6.66 -11.35
CA GLU A 18 -28.52 -6.76 -10.03
C GLU A 18 -27.60 -6.27 -8.90
N SER A 19 -26.28 -6.46 -9.00
CA SER A 19 -25.38 -6.28 -7.84
C SER A 19 -24.40 -5.10 -7.92
N LEU A 20 -24.07 -4.63 -9.14
CA LEU A 20 -23.11 -3.55 -9.37
C LEU A 20 -23.79 -2.27 -9.86
N LEU A 21 -24.72 -2.38 -10.82
CA LEU A 21 -25.41 -1.22 -11.36
C LEU A 21 -26.09 -0.33 -10.29
N PRO A 22 -26.77 -0.87 -9.25
CA PRO A 22 -27.35 -0.05 -8.19
C PRO A 22 -26.32 0.74 -7.39
N LEU A 23 -25.06 0.30 -7.36
CA LEU A 23 -23.98 0.99 -6.63
C LEU A 23 -23.47 2.21 -7.36
N HIS A 24 -23.61 2.29 -8.67
CA HIS A 24 -23.13 3.44 -9.43
C HIS A 24 -24.17 4.57 -9.48
N ASN A 25 -25.41 4.26 -9.12
CA ASN A 25 -26.50 5.21 -9.08
C ASN A 25 -26.62 5.90 -7.71
N GLY A 26 -27.47 6.92 -7.65
CA GLY A 26 -27.75 7.65 -6.42
C GLY A 26 -28.43 6.79 -5.34
N PRO A 27 -28.57 7.33 -4.11
CA PRO A 27 -28.31 8.72 -3.74
C PRO A 27 -26.81 9.06 -3.71
N TYR A 28 -26.51 10.33 -3.97
CA TYR A 28 -25.13 10.83 -3.99
C TYR A 28 -24.82 11.61 -2.72
N VAL A 29 -23.57 11.52 -2.27
CA VAL A 29 -22.99 12.32 -1.20
C VAL A 29 -21.80 13.10 -1.74
N THR A 30 -21.44 14.18 -1.06
CA THR A 30 -20.29 15.01 -1.39
C THR A 30 -19.14 14.68 -0.44
N LEU A 31 -17.99 14.26 -0.96
CA LEU A 31 -16.76 14.15 -0.18
C LEU A 31 -15.88 15.36 -0.46
N GLN A 32 -15.17 15.86 0.54
CA GLN A 32 -14.23 16.96 0.43
C GLN A 32 -13.04 16.70 1.36
N VAL A 33 -11.82 17.03 0.92
CA VAL A 33 -10.62 17.02 1.79
C VAL A 33 -10.39 18.44 2.27
N GLY A 34 -10.30 18.64 3.59
CA GLY A 34 -10.20 19.97 4.18
C GLY A 34 -11.43 20.87 3.92
N SER A 35 -11.43 22.07 4.50
CA SER A 35 -12.54 23.03 4.31
C SER A 35 -12.58 23.67 2.93
N GLU A 36 -11.42 23.74 2.26
CA GLU A 36 -11.25 24.44 0.98
C GLU A 36 -10.99 23.51 -0.22
N GLY A 37 -10.85 22.20 0.01
CA GLY A 37 -10.55 21.26 -1.08
C GLY A 37 -11.71 21.06 -2.06
N ARG A 38 -11.43 20.34 -3.13
CA ARG A 38 -12.40 20.00 -4.17
C ARG A 38 -13.51 19.11 -3.60
N LYS A 39 -14.74 19.35 -4.09
CA LYS A 39 -15.92 18.57 -3.76
C LYS A 39 -16.14 17.47 -4.79
N TYR A 40 -16.23 16.23 -4.33
CA TYR A 40 -16.44 15.04 -5.14
C TYR A 40 -17.85 14.48 -4.89
N LYS A 41 -18.67 14.41 -5.93
CA LYS A 41 -19.99 13.78 -5.84
C LYS A 41 -19.88 12.28 -6.08
N VAL A 42 -20.20 11.48 -5.08
CA VAL A 42 -19.93 10.04 -5.05
C VAL A 42 -21.21 9.27 -4.69
N SER A 43 -21.38 8.07 -5.24
CA SER A 43 -22.50 7.20 -4.86
C SER A 43 -22.36 6.72 -3.41
N ARG A 44 -23.39 6.99 -2.59
CA ARG A 44 -23.46 6.53 -1.21
C ARG A 44 -23.52 5.00 -1.11
N PRO A 45 -24.38 4.29 -1.88
CA PRO A 45 -24.36 2.83 -1.93
C PRO A 45 -22.96 2.22 -2.19
N LEU A 46 -22.19 2.80 -3.11
CA LEU A 46 -20.82 2.32 -3.39
C LEU A 46 -19.91 2.45 -2.17
N LEU A 47 -19.88 3.63 -1.54
CA LEU A 47 -19.09 3.88 -0.35
C LEU A 47 -19.49 2.94 0.79
N CYS A 48 -20.79 2.85 1.11
CA CYS A 48 -21.29 1.98 2.17
C CYS A 48 -21.00 0.50 1.91
N LYS A 49 -21.06 0.04 0.65
CA LYS A 49 -20.73 -1.36 0.32
C LYS A 49 -19.27 -1.68 0.62
N HIS A 50 -18.35 -0.81 0.24
CA HIS A 50 -16.92 -1.08 0.26
C HIS A 50 -16.19 -0.57 1.52
N SER A 51 -16.82 0.30 2.30
CA SER A 51 -16.21 0.92 3.49
C SER A 51 -17.16 0.86 4.69
N PRO A 52 -16.85 0.02 5.69
CA PRO A 52 -17.54 0.06 6.98
C PRO A 52 -17.48 1.43 7.66
N TYR A 53 -16.39 2.19 7.44
CA TYR A 53 -16.25 3.56 7.92
C TYR A 53 -17.34 4.48 7.36
N PHE A 54 -17.50 4.53 6.03
CA PHE A 54 -18.55 5.35 5.42
C PHE A 54 -19.95 4.79 5.71
N ARG A 55 -20.10 3.46 5.80
CA ARG A 55 -21.37 2.85 6.22
C ARG A 55 -21.79 3.33 7.59
N ALA A 56 -20.90 3.22 8.58
CA ALA A 56 -21.16 3.69 9.94
C ALA A 56 -21.46 5.19 9.94
N MET A 57 -20.69 6.00 9.22
CA MET A 57 -20.90 7.45 9.12
C MET A 57 -22.30 7.79 8.58
N PHE A 58 -22.72 7.17 7.48
CA PHE A 58 -23.97 7.52 6.82
C PHE A 58 -25.21 6.82 7.40
N GLU A 59 -25.06 5.69 8.10
CA GLU A 59 -26.19 4.88 8.60
C GLU A 59 -26.37 4.95 10.12
N SER A 60 -25.50 5.65 10.85
CA SER A 60 -25.52 5.74 12.32
C SER A 60 -26.61 6.63 12.93
N GLY A 61 -27.40 7.34 12.13
CA GLY A 61 -28.45 8.25 12.64
C GLY A 61 -27.92 9.57 13.22
N TYR A 62 -26.60 9.85 13.12
CA TYR A 62 -26.00 11.13 13.51
C TYR A 62 -26.17 12.21 12.44
N LYS A 63 -25.66 13.42 12.68
CA LYS A 63 -25.80 14.59 11.78
C LYS A 63 -25.34 14.26 10.36
N GLU A 64 -24.26 13.50 10.24
CA GLU A 64 -23.66 13.01 8.99
C GLU A 64 -24.54 12.01 8.24
N SER A 65 -25.47 11.33 8.92
CA SER A 65 -26.46 10.45 8.27
C SER A 65 -27.54 11.24 7.50
N HIS A 66 -27.77 12.49 7.93
CA HIS A 66 -28.71 13.44 7.34
C HIS A 66 -28.01 14.44 6.39
N GLU A 67 -26.74 14.75 6.64
CA GLU A 67 -25.92 15.59 5.77
C GLU A 67 -25.44 14.80 4.55
N GLN A 68 -25.75 15.29 3.35
CA GLN A 68 -25.28 14.69 2.09
C GLN A 68 -23.84 15.14 1.75
N ALA A 69 -23.05 15.51 2.75
CA ALA A 69 -21.69 16.00 2.59
C ALA A 69 -20.81 15.60 3.78
N VAL A 70 -19.55 15.25 3.51
CA VAL A 70 -18.54 14.89 4.49
C VAL A 70 -17.25 15.61 4.14
N THR A 71 -16.70 16.32 5.13
CA THR A 71 -15.36 16.89 5.05
C THR A 71 -14.39 15.99 5.82
N MET A 72 -13.44 15.40 5.10
CA MET A 72 -12.36 14.61 5.67
C MET A 72 -11.23 15.55 6.09
N HIS A 73 -10.79 15.46 7.33
CA HIS A 73 -9.66 16.24 7.82
C HIS A 73 -8.39 15.83 7.08
N GLU A 74 -7.60 16.81 6.68
CA GLU A 74 -6.29 16.57 6.08
C GLU A 74 -5.38 15.88 7.08
N ILE A 75 -4.73 14.82 6.62
CA ILE A 75 -3.76 14.06 7.38
C ILE A 75 -2.61 13.79 6.43
N GLU A 76 -1.43 14.30 6.77
CA GLU A 76 -0.23 14.14 5.95
C GLU A 76 0.08 12.67 5.68
N GLY A 77 0.34 12.37 4.41
CA GLY A 77 0.60 11.00 3.96
C GLY A 77 -0.61 10.04 4.06
N VAL A 78 -1.83 10.54 4.30
CA VAL A 78 -3.06 9.72 4.40
C VAL A 78 -4.21 10.35 3.61
N VAL A 79 -4.72 11.49 4.06
CA VAL A 79 -5.90 12.16 3.51
C VAL A 79 -5.44 13.36 2.72
N THR A 80 -5.26 13.16 1.41
CA THR A 80 -4.95 14.19 0.42
C THR A 80 -6.00 14.14 -0.69
N GLU A 81 -6.13 15.20 -1.50
CA GLU A 81 -7.04 15.16 -2.65
C GLU A 81 -6.70 14.00 -3.59
N ARG A 82 -5.40 13.77 -3.81
CA ARG A 82 -4.90 12.69 -4.66
C ARG A 82 -5.25 11.30 -4.13
N SER A 83 -5.03 11.04 -2.83
CA SER A 83 -5.33 9.72 -2.26
C SER A 83 -6.83 9.45 -2.32
N LEU A 84 -7.67 10.48 -2.10
CA LEU A 84 -9.12 10.39 -2.29
C LEU A 84 -9.50 10.11 -3.76
N GLU A 85 -8.95 10.85 -4.72
CA GLU A 85 -9.23 10.63 -6.16
C GLU A 85 -8.89 9.20 -6.59
N MET A 86 -7.77 8.65 -6.11
CA MET A 86 -7.37 7.27 -6.38
C MET A 86 -8.24 6.24 -5.69
N LEU A 87 -8.65 6.50 -4.44
CA LEU A 87 -9.59 5.65 -3.76
C LEU A 87 -10.92 5.58 -4.54
N LEU A 88 -11.40 6.72 -5.02
CA LEU A 88 -12.61 6.78 -5.85
C LEU A 88 -12.41 6.03 -7.18
N GLN A 89 -11.26 6.21 -7.85
CA GLN A 89 -10.94 5.46 -9.06
C GLN A 89 -10.97 3.95 -8.81
N TRP A 90 -10.40 3.50 -7.69
CA TRP A 90 -10.42 2.10 -7.29
C TRP A 90 -11.85 1.59 -7.03
N LEU A 91 -12.67 2.35 -6.31
CA LEU A 91 -14.04 1.95 -5.99
C LEU A 91 -14.92 1.85 -7.23
N TYR A 92 -14.74 2.74 -8.21
CA TYR A 92 -15.55 2.74 -9.43
C TYR A 92 -15.04 1.77 -10.50
N LEU A 93 -13.72 1.66 -10.67
CA LEU A 93 -13.12 0.92 -11.79
C LEU A 93 -12.52 -0.42 -11.38
N GLY A 94 -12.32 -0.67 -10.09
CA GLY A 94 -11.60 -1.84 -9.59
C GLY A 94 -10.12 -1.89 -9.98
N ARG A 95 -9.56 -0.78 -10.49
CA ARG A 95 -8.18 -0.66 -10.94
C ARG A 95 -7.66 0.76 -10.76
N LEU A 96 -6.35 0.88 -10.62
CA LEU A 96 -5.66 2.15 -10.48
C LEU A 96 -4.95 2.51 -11.78
N HIS A 97 -5.00 3.79 -12.15
CA HIS A 97 -4.26 4.36 -13.27
C HIS A 97 -3.54 5.62 -12.80
N PHE A 98 -2.23 5.63 -12.99
CA PHE A 98 -1.34 6.69 -12.53
C PHE A 98 -0.87 7.54 -13.70
N GLN A 99 -0.80 8.85 -13.46
CA GLN A 99 -0.07 9.75 -14.32
C GLN A 99 1.43 9.55 -14.10
N SER A 100 2.22 9.60 -15.17
CA SER A 100 3.68 9.45 -15.13
C SER A 100 4.29 10.34 -14.06
N SER A 101 5.00 9.73 -13.10
CA SER A 101 5.64 10.37 -11.95
C SER A 101 7.00 9.71 -11.69
N SER A 102 7.84 10.33 -10.85
CA SER A 102 9.11 9.68 -10.47
C SER A 102 8.86 8.37 -9.68
N PRO A 103 9.83 7.45 -9.63
CA PRO A 103 9.73 6.24 -8.82
C PRO A 103 9.39 6.50 -7.35
N GLU A 104 10.05 7.46 -6.72
CA GLU A 104 9.83 7.86 -5.31
C GLU A 104 8.40 8.34 -5.11
N GLU A 105 7.92 9.19 -6.02
CA GLU A 105 6.58 9.74 -5.94
C GLU A 105 5.51 8.66 -6.15
N CYS A 106 5.76 7.71 -7.05
CA CYS A 106 4.87 6.56 -7.19
C CYS A 106 4.76 5.77 -5.87
N ILE A 107 5.88 5.53 -5.19
CA ILE A 107 5.89 4.83 -3.89
C ILE A 107 5.11 5.63 -2.84
N THR A 108 5.34 6.95 -2.75
CA THR A 108 4.58 7.88 -1.89
C THR A 108 3.08 7.69 -2.10
N VAL A 109 2.63 7.77 -3.35
CA VAL A 109 1.20 7.71 -3.68
C VAL A 109 0.58 6.34 -3.33
N TYR A 110 1.32 5.24 -3.52
CA TYR A 110 0.84 3.91 -3.13
C TYR A 110 0.71 3.75 -1.62
N ILE A 111 1.64 4.31 -0.84
CA ILE A 111 1.60 4.28 0.62
C ILE A 111 0.45 5.17 1.14
N GLU A 112 0.26 6.37 0.58
CA GLU A 112 -0.86 7.26 0.91
C GLU A 112 -2.20 6.56 0.70
N LEU A 113 -2.39 5.90 -0.45
CA LEU A 113 -3.61 5.16 -0.72
C LEU A 113 -3.79 3.97 0.23
N ALA A 114 -2.73 3.24 0.56
CA ALA A 114 -2.80 2.16 1.54
C ALA A 114 -3.27 2.68 2.91
N ARG A 115 -2.71 3.79 3.38
CA ARG A 115 -3.07 4.39 4.67
C ARG A 115 -4.51 4.93 4.64
N LEU A 116 -4.94 5.56 3.55
CA LEU A 116 -6.32 6.01 3.40
C LEU A 116 -7.30 4.83 3.39
N ALA A 117 -6.95 3.74 2.70
CA ALA A 117 -7.77 2.55 2.63
C ALA A 117 -7.91 1.89 4.02
N ASP A 118 -6.83 1.78 4.78
CA ASP A 118 -6.86 1.31 6.17
C ASP A 118 -7.76 2.21 7.04
N MET A 119 -7.61 3.54 6.95
CA MET A 119 -8.44 4.51 7.68
C MET A 119 -9.94 4.33 7.34
N CYS A 120 -10.26 4.09 6.07
CA CYS A 120 -11.62 3.87 5.61
C CYS A 120 -12.09 2.41 5.73
N ASN A 121 -11.28 1.49 6.28
CA ASN A 121 -11.55 0.06 6.34
C ASN A 121 -11.89 -0.57 4.97
N ILE A 122 -11.21 -0.13 3.91
CA ILE A 122 -11.39 -0.64 2.54
C ILE A 122 -10.28 -1.65 2.26
N THR A 123 -10.66 -2.91 2.06
CA THR A 123 -9.70 -4.00 1.89
C THR A 123 -9.52 -4.42 0.44
N GLY A 124 -8.52 -5.27 0.22
CA GLY A 124 -8.22 -6.03 -0.99
C GLY A 124 -7.52 -5.27 -2.11
N MET A 125 -6.89 -4.14 -1.78
CA MET A 125 -5.88 -3.47 -2.62
C MET A 125 -4.46 -3.68 -2.10
N GLU A 126 -4.29 -4.20 -0.88
CA GLU A 126 -3.03 -4.19 -0.12
C GLU A 126 -1.91 -4.91 -0.88
N GLN A 127 -2.19 -6.12 -1.39
CA GLN A 127 -1.23 -6.89 -2.18
C GLN A 127 -0.95 -6.24 -3.55
N ILE A 128 -1.95 -5.58 -4.13
CA ILE A 128 -1.80 -4.90 -5.43
C ILE A 128 -0.86 -3.71 -5.27
N LEU A 129 -1.06 -2.89 -4.23
CA LEU A 129 -0.18 -1.77 -3.91
C LEU A 129 1.24 -2.25 -3.61
N ALA A 130 1.39 -3.31 -2.80
CA ALA A 130 2.70 -3.91 -2.53
C ALA A 130 3.37 -4.38 -3.83
N ASN A 131 2.67 -5.10 -4.70
CA ASN A 131 3.25 -5.56 -5.97
C ASN A 131 3.66 -4.40 -6.89
N LYS A 132 2.92 -3.28 -6.89
CA LYS A 132 3.28 -2.09 -7.64
C LYS A 132 4.55 -1.43 -7.10
N ILE A 133 4.67 -1.28 -5.78
CA ILE A 133 5.89 -0.78 -5.13
C ILE A 133 7.07 -1.73 -5.43
N LYS A 134 6.86 -3.04 -5.30
CA LYS A 134 7.88 -4.06 -5.58
C LYS A 134 8.39 -3.95 -7.01
N THR A 135 7.50 -3.76 -7.99
CA THR A 135 7.88 -3.57 -9.40
C THR A 135 8.83 -2.39 -9.57
N ILE A 136 8.54 -1.26 -8.91
CA ILE A 136 9.39 -0.07 -8.94
C ILE A 136 10.76 -0.38 -8.33
N ILE A 137 10.78 -0.98 -7.12
CA ILE A 137 12.00 -1.36 -6.41
C ILE A 137 12.85 -2.37 -7.22
N THR A 138 12.22 -3.29 -7.93
CA THR A 138 12.97 -4.28 -8.74
C THR A 138 13.48 -3.70 -10.04
N SER A 139 12.81 -2.67 -10.59
CA SER A 139 13.22 -2.03 -11.84
C SER A 139 14.50 -1.21 -11.72
N SER A 140 14.89 -0.80 -10.51
CA SER A 140 16.16 -0.11 -10.24
C SER A 140 17.36 -1.05 -10.15
N ILE A 141 17.15 -2.37 -10.07
CA ILE A 141 18.22 -3.34 -9.89
C ILE A 141 18.89 -3.58 -11.26
N PRO A 142 20.20 -3.30 -11.42
CA PRO A 142 20.90 -3.54 -12.67
C PRO A 142 20.88 -5.01 -13.07
N SER A 143 20.66 -5.32 -14.35
CA SER A 143 20.62 -6.71 -14.87
C SER A 143 22.00 -7.39 -14.99
N VAL A 144 23.04 -6.84 -14.37
CA VAL A 144 24.46 -7.23 -14.59
C VAL A 144 24.99 -7.97 -13.34
N PRO A 145 25.88 -8.99 -13.48
CA PRO A 145 26.34 -9.78 -12.33
C PRO A 145 27.01 -8.91 -11.28
N LEU A 146 26.54 -9.04 -10.03
CA LEU A 146 26.95 -8.31 -8.83
C LEU A 146 28.38 -8.69 -8.39
N SER A 147 29.40 -8.50 -9.23
CA SER A 147 30.82 -8.75 -8.88
C SER A 147 31.55 -7.50 -8.36
N SER A 148 30.85 -6.39 -8.20
CA SER A 148 31.41 -5.14 -7.70
C SER A 148 30.50 -4.58 -6.62
N VAL A 149 31.01 -4.60 -5.39
CA VAL A 149 30.62 -3.82 -4.20
C VAL A 149 29.65 -2.68 -4.54
N GLY A 150 28.39 -2.77 -4.08
CA GLY A 150 27.40 -1.68 -4.20
C GLY A 150 25.99 -2.05 -4.72
N GLY A 151 25.65 -3.33 -4.90
CA GLY A 151 24.41 -3.75 -5.56
C GLY A 151 23.13 -3.81 -4.71
N GLU A 152 23.19 -3.64 -3.39
CA GLU A 152 22.01 -3.78 -2.52
C GLU A 152 21.34 -2.46 -2.13
N ASP A 153 22.04 -1.33 -2.25
CA ASP A 153 21.43 0.01 -2.18
C ASP A 153 20.36 0.20 -3.26
N SER A 154 20.44 -0.55 -4.36
CA SER A 154 19.47 -0.48 -5.46
C SER A 154 18.03 -0.76 -5.00
N LYS A 155 17.83 -1.62 -3.99
CA LYS A 155 16.48 -1.93 -3.46
C LYS A 155 15.88 -0.80 -2.62
N ILE A 156 16.73 0.00 -2.00
CA ILE A 156 16.34 1.13 -1.15
C ILE A 156 16.59 2.50 -1.83
N LEU A 157 16.98 2.47 -3.10
CA LEU A 157 17.39 3.64 -3.88
C LEU A 157 16.32 4.72 -3.86
N TYR A 158 15.09 4.32 -4.21
CA TYR A 158 13.93 5.20 -4.31
C TYR A 158 13.10 5.30 -3.03
N LEU A 159 13.50 4.61 -1.96
CA LEU A 159 12.84 4.73 -0.66
C LEU A 159 13.31 6.01 0.04
N THR A 160 12.40 6.69 0.73
CA THR A 160 12.69 7.88 1.55
C THR A 160 12.40 7.61 3.03
N PRO A 161 12.90 8.45 3.95
CA PRO A 161 12.51 8.41 5.37
C PRO A 161 10.99 8.34 5.57
N ASP A 162 10.24 9.18 4.86
CA ASP A 162 8.78 9.22 4.91
C ASP A 162 8.15 7.88 4.49
N HIS A 163 8.72 7.18 3.50
CA HIS A 163 8.22 5.85 3.13
C HIS A 163 8.39 4.84 4.25
N ILE A 164 9.51 4.90 4.99
CA ILE A 164 9.74 4.05 6.15
C ILE A 164 8.74 4.39 7.27
N GLU A 165 8.61 5.68 7.59
CA GLU A 165 7.70 6.16 8.62
C GLU A 165 6.25 5.80 8.30
N TRP A 166 5.76 6.19 7.13
CA TRP A 166 4.36 6.00 6.75
C TRP A 166 4.00 4.52 6.59
N ALA A 167 4.90 3.69 6.06
CA ALA A 167 4.65 2.24 5.97
C ALA A 167 4.60 1.59 7.36
N SER A 168 5.39 2.08 8.33
CA SER A 168 5.38 1.57 9.72
C SER A 168 4.07 1.86 10.47
N MET A 169 3.29 2.83 9.99
CA MET A 169 1.98 3.19 10.53
C MET A 169 0.83 2.33 9.98
N LEU A 170 1.08 1.50 8.96
CA LEU A 170 0.12 0.50 8.49
C LEU A 170 -0.01 -0.64 9.51
N LEU A 171 -1.15 -1.34 9.47
CA LEU A 171 -1.41 -2.45 10.40
C LEU A 171 -0.33 -3.55 10.30
N LYS A 172 -0.04 -4.21 11.42
CA LYS A 172 0.93 -5.32 11.44
C LYS A 172 0.47 -6.42 10.48
N GLY A 173 1.39 -6.85 9.61
CA GLY A 173 1.11 -7.84 8.56
C GLY A 173 0.54 -7.24 7.27
N HIS A 174 0.41 -5.91 7.16
CA HIS A 174 0.01 -5.27 5.91
C HIS A 174 1.09 -5.50 4.83
N PRO A 175 0.74 -6.00 3.63
CA PRO A 175 1.69 -6.33 2.56
C PRO A 175 2.70 -5.23 2.20
N VAL A 176 2.25 -3.97 2.12
CA VAL A 176 3.14 -2.82 1.85
C VAL A 176 4.18 -2.65 2.96
N ARG A 177 3.78 -2.76 4.24
CA ARG A 177 4.66 -2.64 5.39
C ARG A 177 5.73 -3.75 5.40
N SER A 178 5.30 -4.99 5.18
CA SER A 178 6.22 -6.13 5.07
C SER A 178 7.20 -5.99 3.92
N LEU A 179 6.73 -5.52 2.75
CA LEU A 179 7.60 -5.29 1.59
C LEU A 179 8.68 -4.24 1.85
N ILE A 180 8.35 -3.15 2.54
CA ILE A 180 9.33 -2.10 2.86
C ILE A 180 10.43 -2.67 3.79
N ALA A 181 10.06 -3.45 4.81
CA ALA A 181 11.04 -4.13 5.66
C ALA A 181 11.89 -5.14 4.86
N GLU A 182 11.28 -5.89 3.94
CA GLU A 182 11.97 -6.83 3.05
C GLU A 182 12.97 -6.16 2.12
N ALA A 183 12.60 -5.03 1.52
CA ALA A 183 13.50 -4.25 0.68
C ALA A 183 14.73 -3.73 1.45
N SER A 184 14.54 -3.38 2.72
CA SER A 184 15.59 -2.85 3.60
C SER A 184 16.53 -3.92 4.18
N ALA A 185 16.08 -5.18 4.33
CA ALA A 185 16.80 -6.21 5.09
C ALA A 185 18.20 -6.53 4.53
N GLY A 186 18.34 -6.65 3.21
CA GLY A 186 19.63 -6.90 2.57
C GLY A 186 20.59 -5.72 2.79
N ALA A 187 20.16 -4.52 2.42
CA ALA A 187 20.95 -3.31 2.56
C ALA A 187 21.40 -3.09 4.01
N PHE A 188 20.55 -3.38 5.01
CA PHE A 188 20.93 -3.30 6.41
C PHE A 188 22.09 -4.23 6.80
N ILE A 189 22.14 -5.46 6.27
CA ILE A 189 23.24 -6.40 6.56
C ILE A 189 24.51 -6.03 5.78
N LEU A 190 24.37 -5.64 4.52
CA LEU A 190 25.47 -5.61 3.56
C LEU A 190 26.11 -4.24 3.34
N THR A 191 25.47 -3.16 3.82
CA THR A 191 26.00 -1.80 3.69
C THR A 191 26.66 -1.35 4.99
N GLU A 192 27.83 -0.72 4.91
CA GLU A 192 28.48 -0.14 6.09
C GLU A 192 27.67 1.06 6.65
N ASN A 193 27.06 1.85 5.75
CA ASN A 193 26.28 3.03 6.08
C ASN A 193 24.85 2.86 5.60
N PHE A 194 24.03 2.19 6.40
CA PHE A 194 22.64 1.97 6.08
C PHE A 194 21.87 3.30 6.04
N LYS A 195 21.24 3.59 4.89
CA LYS A 195 20.51 4.85 4.62
C LYS A 195 19.44 5.19 5.66
N PHE A 196 18.81 4.17 6.26
CA PHE A 196 17.71 4.34 7.22
C PHE A 196 18.10 3.99 8.66
N ALA A 197 19.34 4.29 9.03
CA ALA A 197 19.85 3.98 10.37
C ALA A 197 19.14 4.77 11.48
N ASP A 198 18.66 5.98 11.19
CA ASP A 198 17.96 6.81 12.16
C ASP A 198 16.52 6.33 12.37
N GLU A 199 15.79 6.07 11.29
CA GLU A 199 14.45 5.49 11.32
C GLU A 199 14.45 4.12 12.00
N LEU A 200 15.49 3.32 11.80
CA LEU A 200 15.67 2.05 12.50
C LEU A 200 15.77 2.23 14.03
N ARG A 201 16.32 3.34 14.51
CA ARG A 201 16.43 3.65 15.95
C ARG A 201 15.15 4.27 16.49
N GLU A 202 14.50 5.10 15.69
CA GLU A 202 13.41 5.97 16.14
C GLU A 202 12.02 5.37 15.93
N ILE A 203 11.87 4.38 15.05
CA ILE A 203 10.58 3.82 14.65
C ILE A 203 10.47 2.34 15.06
N PRO A 204 9.98 2.02 16.28
CA PRO A 204 9.97 0.66 16.82
C PRO A 204 9.21 -0.35 15.95
N ASN A 205 8.15 0.10 15.27
CA ASN A 205 7.38 -0.73 14.36
C ASN A 205 8.23 -1.22 13.20
N TYR A 206 8.98 -0.31 12.56
CA TYR A 206 9.89 -0.63 11.47
C TYR A 206 11.05 -1.52 11.94
N THR A 207 11.65 -1.21 13.11
CA THR A 207 12.67 -2.06 13.72
C THR A 207 12.18 -3.48 13.92
N GLY A 208 10.98 -3.64 14.48
CA GLY A 208 10.38 -4.95 14.71
C GLY A 208 10.19 -5.74 13.42
N ASP A 209 9.66 -5.09 12.37
CA ASP A 209 9.44 -5.75 11.07
C ASP A 209 10.75 -6.13 10.39
N LEU A 210 11.76 -5.26 10.43
CA LEU A 210 13.07 -5.53 9.87
C LEU A 210 13.73 -6.72 10.59
N LEU A 211 13.68 -6.78 11.91
CA LEU A 211 14.21 -7.89 12.69
C LEU A 211 13.48 -9.21 12.41
N ASP A 212 12.16 -9.17 12.23
CA ASP A 212 11.38 -10.34 11.83
C ASP A 212 11.80 -10.85 10.44
N GLU A 213 12.09 -9.94 9.50
CA GLU A 213 12.57 -10.32 8.18
C GLU A 213 14.01 -10.84 8.20
N LEU A 214 14.91 -10.20 8.94
CA LEU A 214 16.28 -10.70 9.13
C LEU A 214 16.28 -12.11 9.73
N LYS A 215 15.40 -12.36 10.70
CA LYS A 215 15.22 -13.69 11.30
C LYS A 215 14.71 -14.70 10.27
N SER A 216 13.79 -14.30 9.40
CA SER A 216 13.28 -15.11 8.27
C SER A 216 14.42 -15.46 7.30
N LEU A 217 15.21 -14.47 6.88
CA LEU A 217 16.36 -14.64 5.99
C LEU A 217 17.42 -15.57 6.58
N ILE A 218 17.84 -15.35 7.82
CA ILE A 218 18.86 -16.18 8.49
C ILE A 218 18.38 -17.62 8.61
N LYS A 219 17.11 -17.84 9.00
CA LYS A 219 16.54 -19.19 9.09
C LYS A 219 16.51 -19.91 7.74
N GLY A 220 16.17 -19.19 6.67
CA GLY A 220 16.22 -19.72 5.31
C GLY A 220 17.64 -20.19 4.94
N GLN A 221 18.65 -19.34 5.17
CA GLN A 221 20.05 -19.68 4.85
C GLN A 221 20.58 -20.86 5.66
N ILE A 222 20.21 -20.98 6.94
CA ILE A 222 20.57 -22.13 7.79
C ILE A 222 19.95 -23.42 7.25
N HIS A 223 18.67 -23.38 6.82
CA HIS A 223 18.02 -24.54 6.22
C HIS A 223 18.74 -24.98 4.93
N ASP A 224 19.21 -24.03 4.14
CA ASP A 224 19.85 -24.30 2.85
C ASP A 224 21.34 -24.70 2.96
N ASN A 225 21.88 -24.89 4.17
CA ASN A 225 23.31 -25.14 4.43
C ASN A 225 24.25 -24.10 3.76
N ASN A 226 23.76 -22.87 3.60
CA ASN A 226 24.49 -21.80 2.93
C ASN A 226 25.25 -20.96 3.97
N VAL A 227 26.57 -20.84 3.82
CA VAL A 227 27.33 -19.80 4.52
C VAL A 227 26.79 -18.44 4.07
N ILE A 228 26.43 -17.58 5.03
CA ILE A 228 26.08 -16.18 4.78
C ILE A 228 27.32 -15.49 4.24
N ASN A 229 27.49 -15.52 2.93
CA ASN A 229 28.46 -14.73 2.19
C ASN A 229 27.72 -13.56 1.56
N HIS A 230 28.42 -12.42 1.40
CA HIS A 230 27.98 -11.20 0.71
C HIS A 230 27.18 -11.46 -0.59
N TYR A 231 27.42 -12.59 -1.26
CA TYR A 231 26.84 -12.94 -2.56
C TYR A 231 25.53 -13.74 -2.53
N LYS A 232 25.05 -14.23 -1.38
CA LYS A 232 23.91 -15.18 -1.30
C LYS A 232 22.58 -14.60 -0.80
N LEU A 233 22.53 -13.34 -0.36
CA LEU A 233 21.29 -12.66 0.08
C LEU A 233 20.38 -12.20 -1.09
N THR A 234 20.62 -12.71 -2.30
CA THR A 234 19.97 -12.27 -3.54
C THR A 234 18.60 -12.90 -3.84
N TYR A 235 18.06 -13.77 -2.99
CA TYR A 235 16.81 -14.49 -3.31
C TYR A 235 15.60 -13.94 -2.56
N TRP A 236 14.60 -13.49 -3.33
CA TRP A 236 13.22 -13.37 -2.87
C TRP A 236 12.67 -14.78 -2.61
N LYS A 237 11.66 -14.92 -1.73
CA LYS A 237 10.85 -16.14 -1.65
C LYS A 237 10.09 -16.29 -2.97
N ASP A 238 10.56 -17.18 -3.84
CA ASP A 238 9.75 -17.63 -4.96
C ASP A 238 8.55 -18.39 -4.39
N GLY A 239 7.35 -17.89 -4.68
CA GLY A 239 6.11 -18.54 -4.27
C GLY A 239 5.97 -19.88 -4.99
N ASP A 240 5.78 -20.94 -4.21
CA ASP A 240 5.45 -22.27 -4.71
C ASP A 240 4.24 -22.20 -5.67
N SER A 241 4.37 -22.98 -6.75
CA SER A 241 3.37 -23.21 -7.80
C SER A 241 2.16 -23.98 -7.31
#